data_AF-A0A938B1S5-F1
#
_entry.id   AF-A0A938B1S5-F1
#
_cell.length_a   1.000
_cell.length_b   1.000
_cell.length_c   1.000
_cell.angle_alpha   90.00
_cell.angle_beta   90.00
_cell.angle_gamma   90.00
#
_symmetry.space_group_name_H-M   'P 1'
#
loop_
_entity.id
_entity.type
_entity.pdbx_description
1 polymer ?
#
loop_
_entity_poly.entity_id
_entity_poly.type
_entity_poly.pdbx_seq_one_letter_code
_entity_poly.pdbx_strand_id
1 'polypeptide(L)'
;MLSHGGLTKKLPLLFLLCGLVPVTVLGLLIASTTSERAVVLPQVLVVLGLTSIVLFGVGRRLGRELSQQLLHMVAFARAIANGKLAGAVDVQRHDEIGLLAQTLNSMAEQLRQMLQAITVHATTLQQAAGGLETTVERMAENTNDMSDKSTMAASTAKAMSANMALVASSATDTVNSVNSVAAATEEMTATVSDIARNAEQARQVTTAAVSSVTMASQR
;
A
#
# COMPACT_ATOMS: atom_id res chain seq x y z
N MET A 1 -17.09 38.90 -18.72
CA MET A 1 -16.48 39.89 -19.63
C MET A 1 -15.79 39.17 -20.80
N LEU A 2 -16.54 38.51 -21.67
CA LEU A 2 -16.02 37.80 -22.85
C LEU A 2 -16.16 38.71 -24.09
N SER A 3 -15.15 39.55 -24.31
CA SER A 3 -15.09 40.52 -25.41
C SER A 3 -14.17 40.01 -26.52
N HIS A 4 -14.77 39.53 -27.62
CA HIS A 4 -14.66 40.12 -28.96
C HIS A 4 -13.43 39.70 -29.80
N GLY A 5 -13.57 38.63 -30.61
CA GLY A 5 -12.62 38.35 -31.69
C GLY A 5 -12.75 37.02 -32.45
N GLY A 6 -13.62 36.10 -32.00
CA GLY A 6 -13.71 34.74 -32.55
C GLY A 6 -14.27 34.63 -33.97
N LEU A 7 -14.14 33.42 -34.53
CA LEU A 7 -14.67 33.04 -35.84
C LEU A 7 -16.16 33.39 -35.98
N THR A 8 -16.90 33.29 -34.87
CA THR A 8 -18.31 33.66 -34.71
C THR A 8 -18.63 35.15 -34.91
N LYS A 9 -17.65 36.07 -34.75
CA LYS A 9 -17.80 37.50 -35.10
C LYS A 9 -17.20 37.87 -36.46
N LYS A 10 -16.18 37.15 -36.92
CA LYS A 10 -15.59 37.39 -38.25
C LYS A 10 -16.50 36.88 -39.37
N LEU A 11 -17.25 35.81 -39.12
CA LEU A 11 -18.21 35.24 -40.06
C LEU A 11 -19.39 36.19 -40.37
N PRO A 12 -20.09 36.81 -39.39
CA PRO A 12 -21.13 37.79 -39.68
C PRO A 12 -20.60 39.07 -40.32
N LEU A 13 -19.36 39.48 -40.06
CA LEU A 13 -18.73 40.61 -40.78
C LEU A 13 -18.53 40.27 -42.28
N LEU A 14 -18.12 39.04 -42.58
CA LEU A 14 -18.01 38.53 -43.95
C LEU A 14 -19.39 38.47 -44.63
N PHE A 15 -20.42 37.99 -43.92
CA PHE A 15 -21.80 37.98 -44.39
C PHE A 15 -22.37 39.40 -44.59
N LEU A 16 -22.03 40.36 -43.72
CA LEU A 16 -22.47 41.75 -43.81
C LEU A 16 -21.80 42.46 -44.99
N LEU A 17 -20.51 42.21 -45.22
CA LEU A 17 -19.80 42.64 -46.44
C LEU A 17 -20.43 42.03 -47.70
N CYS A 18 -20.74 40.72 -47.67
CA CYS A 18 -21.39 40.03 -48.78
C CYS A 18 -22.82 40.54 -49.04
N GLY A 19 -23.54 41.00 -48.01
CA GLY A 19 -24.87 41.60 -48.11
C GLY A 19 -24.86 43.08 -48.54
N LEU A 20 -23.78 43.81 -48.31
CA LEU A 20 -23.60 45.18 -48.79
C LEU A 20 -23.29 45.25 -50.30
N VAL A 21 -22.67 44.21 -50.86
CA VAL A 21 -22.42 44.11 -52.32
C VAL A 21 -23.72 44.18 -53.15
N PRO A 22 -24.76 43.36 -52.91
CA PRO A 22 -26.00 43.47 -53.69
C PRO A 22 -26.72 44.80 -53.47
N VAL A 23 -26.64 45.42 -52.28
CA VAL A 23 -27.25 46.75 -52.03
C VAL A 23 -26.52 47.85 -52.80
N THR A 24 -25.20 47.84 -52.82
CA THR A 24 -24.39 48.81 -53.58
C THR A 24 -24.54 48.61 -55.09
N VAL A 25 -24.57 47.36 -55.55
CA VAL A 25 -24.85 47.03 -56.96
C VAL A 25 -26.27 47.44 -57.35
N LEU A 26 -27.27 47.18 -56.52
CA LEU A 26 -28.66 47.58 -56.77
C LEU A 26 -28.81 49.10 -56.83
N GLY A 27 -28.16 49.85 -55.93
CA GLY A 27 -28.16 51.32 -55.97
C GLY A 27 -27.54 51.89 -57.25
N LEU A 28 -26.43 51.28 -57.71
CA LEU A 28 -25.77 51.67 -58.95
C LEU A 28 -26.57 51.25 -60.20
N LEU A 29 -27.31 50.13 -60.12
CA LEU A 29 -28.26 49.69 -61.14
C LEU A 29 -29.47 50.64 -61.25
N ILE A 30 -30.01 51.10 -60.12
CA ILE A 30 -31.08 52.11 -60.09
C ILE A 30 -30.58 53.43 -60.69
N ALA A 31 -29.35 53.85 -60.37
CA ALA A 31 -28.73 55.04 -60.97
C ALA A 31 -28.58 54.93 -62.50
N SER A 32 -28.37 53.72 -63.04
CA SER A 32 -28.27 53.46 -64.50
C SER A 32 -29.57 53.66 -65.29
N THR A 33 -30.71 53.88 -64.61
CA THR A 33 -31.98 54.27 -65.27
C THR A 33 -32.00 55.74 -65.69
N THR A 34 -31.09 56.57 -65.16
CA THR A 34 -30.83 57.93 -65.63
C THR A 34 -29.92 57.94 -66.87
N SER A 35 -29.91 59.04 -67.64
CA SER A 35 -29.44 59.13 -69.04
C SER A 35 -27.95 58.81 -69.33
N GLU A 36 -27.14 58.35 -68.37
CA GLU A 36 -25.68 58.15 -68.50
C GLU A 36 -25.22 56.68 -68.43
N ARG A 37 -25.93 55.77 -69.11
CA ARG A 37 -25.63 54.33 -69.11
C ARG A 37 -24.20 53.95 -69.52
N ALA A 38 -23.54 54.77 -70.35
CA ALA A 38 -22.18 54.52 -70.83
C ALA A 38 -21.10 54.64 -69.74
N VAL A 39 -21.34 55.43 -68.68
CA VAL A 39 -20.36 55.68 -67.60
C VAL A 39 -20.59 54.77 -66.39
N VAL A 40 -21.84 54.39 -66.12
CA VAL A 40 -22.21 53.63 -64.92
C VAL A 40 -21.83 52.14 -65.01
N LEU A 41 -21.92 51.52 -66.20
CA LEU A 41 -21.62 50.10 -66.40
C LEU A 41 -20.15 49.71 -66.05
N PRO A 42 -19.11 50.44 -66.49
CA PRO A 42 -17.74 50.13 -66.08
C PRO A 42 -17.52 50.37 -64.57
N GLN A 43 -18.20 51.33 -63.95
CA GLN A 43 -18.10 51.57 -62.50
C GLN A 43 -18.67 50.42 -61.68
N VAL A 44 -19.81 49.83 -62.09
CA VAL A 44 -20.41 48.65 -61.44
C VAL A 44 -19.45 47.46 -61.46
N LEU A 45 -18.82 47.19 -62.62
CA LEU A 45 -17.88 46.08 -62.79
C LEU A 45 -16.63 46.25 -61.92
N VAL A 46 -16.12 47.49 -61.80
CA VAL A 46 -14.95 47.79 -60.94
C VAL A 46 -15.29 47.55 -59.47
N VAL A 47 -16.45 48.01 -58.99
CA VAL A 47 -16.87 47.81 -57.59
C VAL A 47 -17.10 46.32 -57.28
N LEU A 48 -17.74 45.57 -58.17
CA LEU A 48 -17.91 44.12 -58.04
C LEU A 48 -16.57 43.38 -58.04
N GLY A 49 -15.64 43.77 -58.90
CA GLY A 49 -14.29 43.21 -58.95
C GLY A 49 -13.52 43.47 -57.66
N LEU A 50 -13.48 44.71 -57.17
CA LEU A 50 -12.78 45.09 -55.95
C LEU A 50 -13.35 44.40 -54.71
N THR A 51 -14.67 44.33 -54.58
CA THR A 51 -15.32 43.64 -53.46
C THR A 51 -15.03 42.14 -53.47
N SER A 52 -15.08 41.50 -54.64
CA SER A 52 -14.71 40.08 -54.81
C SER A 52 -13.25 39.81 -54.43
N ILE A 53 -12.33 40.70 -54.82
CA ILE A 53 -10.90 40.61 -54.47
C ILE A 53 -10.70 40.74 -52.96
N VAL A 54 -11.39 41.68 -52.30
CA VAL A 54 -11.30 41.89 -50.84
C VAL A 54 -11.87 40.68 -50.08
N LEU A 55 -13.05 40.19 -50.47
CA LEU A 55 -13.68 39.00 -49.89
C LEU A 55 -12.78 37.75 -50.03
N PHE A 56 -12.22 37.54 -51.22
CA PHE A 56 -11.30 36.43 -51.47
C PHE A 56 -10.01 36.55 -50.65
N GLY A 57 -9.44 37.75 -50.56
CA GLY A 57 -8.23 38.02 -49.78
C GLY A 57 -8.43 37.79 -48.27
N VAL A 58 -9.53 38.30 -47.71
CA VAL A 58 -9.87 38.13 -46.30
C VAL A 58 -10.19 36.67 -45.98
N GLY A 59 -11.00 36.00 -46.83
CA GLY A 59 -11.34 34.59 -46.66
C GLY A 59 -10.10 33.69 -46.67
N ARG A 60 -9.20 33.91 -47.64
CA ARG A 60 -7.94 33.16 -47.73
C ARG A 60 -7.01 33.39 -46.54
N ARG A 61 -6.91 34.62 -46.03
CA ARG A 61 -6.11 34.92 -44.83
C ARG A 61 -6.66 34.22 -43.59
N LEU A 62 -7.96 34.32 -43.34
CA LEU A 62 -8.61 33.68 -42.20
C LEU A 62 -8.51 32.16 -42.25
N GLY A 63 -8.79 31.56 -43.42
CA GLY A 63 -8.67 30.12 -43.61
C GLY A 63 -7.25 29.61 -43.35
N ARG A 64 -6.24 30.33 -43.84
CA ARG A 64 -4.82 29.97 -43.62
C ARG A 64 -4.41 30.08 -42.16
N GLU A 65 -4.80 31.14 -41.46
CA GLU A 65 -4.45 31.35 -40.06
C GLU A 65 -5.08 30.28 -39.15
N LEU A 66 -6.37 29.97 -39.35
CA LEU A 66 -7.07 28.93 -38.58
C LEU A 66 -6.51 27.53 -38.86
N SER A 67 -6.25 27.23 -40.13
CA SER A 67 -5.69 25.92 -40.51
C SER A 67 -4.32 25.70 -39.88
N GLN A 68 -3.47 26.74 -39.85
CA GLN A 68 -2.16 26.65 -39.20
C GLN A 68 -2.27 26.40 -37.70
N GLN A 69 -3.17 27.10 -36.99
CA GLN A 69 -3.37 26.91 -35.55
C GLN A 69 -3.92 25.52 -35.23
N LEU A 70 -4.90 25.03 -36.01
CA LEU A 70 -5.43 23.67 -35.85
C LEU A 70 -4.36 22.60 -36.12
N LEU A 71 -3.50 22.81 -37.12
CA LEU A 71 -2.39 21.89 -37.38
C LEU A 71 -1.39 21.83 -36.22
N HIS A 72 -1.09 22.96 -35.56
CA HIS A 72 -0.28 22.98 -34.35
C HIS A 72 -0.93 22.20 -33.20
N MET A 73 -2.25 22.36 -33.01
CA MET A 73 -2.99 21.60 -32.00
C MET A 73 -3.01 20.09 -32.29
N VAL A 74 -3.18 19.70 -33.56
CA VAL A 74 -3.10 18.30 -33.98
C VAL A 74 -1.70 17.74 -33.74
N ALA A 75 -0.66 18.50 -34.03
CA ALA A 75 0.72 18.10 -33.76
C ALA A 75 0.96 17.90 -32.25
N PHE A 76 0.44 18.80 -31.42
CA PHE A 76 0.54 18.66 -29.96
C PHE A 76 -0.28 17.48 -29.43
N ALA A 77 -1.52 17.28 -29.90
CA ALA A 77 -2.32 16.11 -29.55
C ALA A 77 -1.63 14.79 -29.95
N ARG A 78 -0.97 14.75 -31.11
CA ARG A 78 -0.12 13.61 -31.52
C ARG A 78 1.09 13.47 -30.60
N ALA A 79 1.70 14.55 -30.13
CA ALA A 79 2.80 14.49 -29.18
C ALA A 79 2.35 13.88 -27.84
N ILE A 80 1.20 14.32 -27.31
CA ILE A 80 0.56 13.74 -26.12
C ILE A 80 0.28 12.25 -26.31
N ALA A 81 -0.30 11.86 -27.46
CA ALA A 81 -0.58 10.45 -27.77
C ALA A 81 0.69 9.59 -27.84
N ASN A 82 1.83 10.18 -28.20
CA ASN A 82 3.15 9.52 -28.18
C ASN A 82 3.88 9.67 -26.82
N GLY A 83 3.20 10.11 -25.77
CA GLY A 83 3.76 10.26 -24.42
C GLY A 83 4.65 11.48 -24.20
N LYS A 84 4.74 12.41 -25.18
CA LYS A 84 5.54 13.64 -25.07
C LYS A 84 4.70 14.77 -24.48
N LEU A 85 4.76 14.92 -23.16
CA LEU A 85 3.93 15.86 -22.37
C LEU A 85 4.62 17.18 -22.02
N ALA A 86 5.88 17.39 -22.42
CA ALA A 86 6.68 18.55 -22.01
C ALA A 86 6.38 19.86 -22.76
N GLY A 87 5.57 19.80 -23.83
CA GLY A 87 5.21 20.97 -24.64
C GLY A 87 3.92 21.64 -24.17
N ALA A 88 3.64 22.82 -24.73
CA ALA A 88 2.36 23.50 -24.60
C ALA A 88 2.00 24.18 -25.93
N VAL A 89 0.70 24.34 -26.18
CA VAL A 89 0.20 25.18 -27.28
C VAL A 89 -0.07 26.57 -26.74
N ASP A 90 0.79 27.53 -27.10
CA ASP A 90 0.59 28.95 -26.80
C ASP A 90 -0.27 29.59 -27.90
N VAL A 91 -1.55 29.78 -27.58
CA VAL A 91 -2.50 30.49 -28.45
C VAL A 91 -3.17 31.56 -27.60
N GLN A 92 -2.72 32.80 -27.76
CA GLN A 92 -3.31 33.98 -27.12
C GLN A 92 -4.57 34.42 -27.86
N ARG A 93 -5.62 33.60 -27.79
CA ARG A 93 -6.94 33.92 -28.31
C ARG A 93 -7.99 33.70 -27.23
N HIS A 94 -9.00 34.56 -27.25
CA HIS A 94 -10.15 34.49 -26.35
C HIS A 94 -11.39 33.97 -27.08
N ASP A 95 -11.18 33.07 -28.05
CA ASP A 95 -12.21 32.44 -28.87
C ASP A 95 -12.23 30.92 -28.66
N GLU A 96 -13.03 30.21 -29.45
CA GLU A 96 -13.19 28.76 -29.37
C GLU A 96 -11.87 28.00 -29.60
N ILE A 97 -10.97 28.58 -30.41
CA ILE A 97 -9.63 28.03 -30.68
C ILE A 97 -8.75 28.19 -29.44
N GLY A 98 -8.80 29.35 -28.78
CA GLY A 98 -8.11 29.55 -27.50
C GLY A 98 -8.60 28.60 -26.40
N LEU A 99 -9.92 28.38 -26.30
CA LEU A 99 -10.50 27.43 -25.34
C LEU A 99 -10.04 25.99 -25.60
N LEU A 100 -9.99 25.58 -26.88
CA LEU A 100 -9.47 24.27 -27.26
C LEU A 100 -7.99 24.11 -26.89
N ALA A 101 -7.16 25.13 -27.14
CA ALA A 101 -5.76 25.13 -26.75
C ALA A 101 -5.57 24.96 -25.23
N GLN A 102 -6.34 25.73 -24.45
CA GLN A 102 -6.31 25.64 -22.99
C GLN A 102 -6.73 24.26 -22.48
N THR A 103 -7.78 23.69 -23.06
CA THR A 103 -8.28 22.34 -22.70
C THR A 103 -7.23 21.27 -23.00
N LEU A 104 -6.56 21.37 -24.15
CA LEU A 104 -5.51 20.44 -24.55
C LEU A 104 -4.27 20.52 -23.64
N ASN A 105 -3.88 21.73 -23.24
CA ASN A 105 -2.81 21.95 -22.26
C ASN A 105 -3.17 21.38 -20.88
N SER A 106 -4.40 21.61 -20.39
CA SER A 106 -4.87 21.05 -19.12
C SER A 106 -4.87 19.52 -19.12
N MET A 107 -5.28 18.90 -20.23
CA MET A 107 -5.22 17.44 -20.38
C MET A 107 -3.78 16.91 -20.33
N ALA A 108 -2.85 17.58 -21.02
CA ALA A 108 -1.42 17.22 -20.96
C ALA A 108 -0.86 17.33 -19.53
N GLU A 109 -1.22 18.39 -18.80
CA GLU A 109 -0.79 18.58 -17.42
C GLU A 109 -1.35 17.51 -16.47
N GLN A 110 -2.64 17.18 -16.59
CA GLN A 110 -3.26 16.11 -15.80
C GLN A 110 -2.61 14.75 -16.06
N LEU A 111 -2.31 14.43 -17.33
CA LEU A 111 -1.57 13.22 -17.67
C LEU A 111 -0.16 13.26 -17.04
N ARG A 112 0.56 14.37 -17.15
CA ARG A 112 1.90 14.51 -16.54
C ARG A 112 1.88 14.27 -15.03
N GLN A 113 0.90 14.83 -14.32
CA GLN A 113 0.72 14.61 -12.89
C GLN A 113 0.39 13.15 -12.57
N MET A 114 -0.46 12.49 -13.35
CA MET A 114 -0.77 11.07 -13.20
C MET A 114 0.47 10.20 -13.36
N LEU A 115 1.29 10.44 -14.39
CA LEU A 115 2.53 9.71 -14.64
C LEU A 115 3.56 9.94 -13.52
N GLN A 116 3.64 11.16 -12.98
CA GLN A 116 4.49 11.46 -11.82
C GLN A 116 4.01 10.70 -10.58
N ALA A 117 2.71 10.68 -10.31
CA ALA A 117 2.14 9.91 -9.19
C ALA A 117 2.41 8.42 -9.33
N ILE A 118 2.23 7.84 -10.53
CA ILE A 118 2.57 6.44 -10.82
C ILE A 118 4.05 6.17 -10.53
N THR A 119 4.95 7.06 -10.94
CA THR A 119 6.39 6.91 -10.69
C THR A 119 6.69 6.91 -9.19
N VAL A 120 6.10 7.85 -8.43
CA VAL A 120 6.23 7.89 -6.97
C VAL A 120 5.72 6.60 -6.34
N HIS A 121 4.53 6.15 -6.71
CA HIS A 121 3.97 4.90 -6.19
C HIS A 121 4.83 3.67 -6.55
N ALA A 122 5.40 3.61 -7.75
CA ALA A 122 6.33 2.54 -8.13
C ALA A 122 7.59 2.54 -7.25
N THR A 123 8.16 3.72 -6.96
CA THR A 123 9.32 3.82 -6.05
C THR A 123 8.98 3.43 -4.62
N THR A 124 7.81 3.83 -4.11
CA THR A 124 7.33 3.41 -2.78
C THR A 124 7.11 1.90 -2.72
N LEU A 125 6.53 1.31 -3.77
CA LEU A 125 6.34 -0.14 -3.86
C LEU A 125 7.67 -0.89 -3.87
N GLN A 126 8.67 -0.38 -4.59
CA GLN A 126 10.02 -0.96 -4.60
C GLN A 126 10.68 -0.91 -3.22
N GLN A 127 10.54 0.20 -2.50
CA GLN A 127 11.03 0.33 -1.12
C GLN A 127 10.32 -0.65 -0.17
N ALA A 128 8.99 -0.78 -0.28
CA ALA A 128 8.22 -1.73 0.52
C ALA A 128 8.63 -3.19 0.23
N ALA A 129 8.87 -3.53 -1.04
CA ALA A 129 9.35 -4.85 -1.43
C ALA A 129 10.74 -5.15 -0.82
N GLY A 130 11.67 -4.19 -0.84
CA GLY A 130 12.97 -4.34 -0.17
C GLY A 130 12.84 -4.50 1.35
N GLY A 131 11.94 -3.76 1.99
CA GLY A 131 11.64 -3.93 3.42
C GLY A 131 11.08 -5.33 3.75
N LEU A 132 10.23 -5.87 2.88
CA LEU A 132 9.71 -7.24 3.02
C LEU A 132 10.81 -8.29 2.87
N GLU A 133 11.74 -8.12 1.93
CA GLU A 133 12.89 -9.03 1.77
C GLU A 133 13.72 -9.14 3.05
N THR A 134 14.10 -8.01 3.65
CA THR A 134 14.82 -8.00 4.93
C THR A 134 14.00 -8.62 6.08
N THR A 135 12.67 -8.48 6.06
CA THR A 135 11.79 -9.09 7.06
C THR A 135 11.76 -10.61 6.91
N VAL A 136 11.71 -11.10 5.66
CA VAL A 136 11.75 -12.54 5.35
C VAL A 136 13.09 -13.15 5.76
N GLU A 137 14.22 -12.47 5.52
CA GLU A 137 15.54 -12.92 5.98
C GLU A 137 15.59 -13.06 7.50
N ARG A 138 15.14 -12.02 8.23
CA ARG A 138 15.05 -12.08 9.70
C ARG A 138 14.11 -13.18 10.20
N MET A 139 13.02 -13.45 9.48
CA MET A 139 12.10 -14.53 9.82
C MET A 139 12.74 -15.91 9.63
N ALA A 140 13.55 -16.09 8.59
CA ALA A 140 14.31 -17.33 8.37
C ALA A 140 15.34 -17.55 9.49
N GLU A 141 16.08 -16.50 9.87
CA GLU A 141 17.03 -16.54 10.99
C GLU A 141 16.34 -16.91 12.30
N ASN A 142 15.24 -16.22 12.65
CA ASN A 142 14.46 -16.52 13.85
C ASN A 142 13.88 -17.94 13.85
N THR A 143 13.53 -18.49 12.69
CA THR A 143 13.00 -19.85 12.57
C THR A 143 14.10 -20.89 12.84
N ASN A 144 15.32 -20.66 12.36
CA ASN A 144 16.47 -21.51 12.68
C ASN A 144 16.78 -21.47 14.19
N ASP A 145 16.84 -20.27 14.77
CA ASP A 145 17.01 -20.07 16.21
C ASP A 145 15.95 -20.81 17.04
N MET A 146 14.69 -20.74 16.60
CA MET A 146 13.58 -21.43 17.24
C MET A 146 13.74 -22.95 17.15
N SER A 147 14.15 -23.47 15.99
CA SER A 147 14.42 -24.90 15.78
C SER A 147 15.52 -25.41 16.72
N ASP A 148 16.61 -24.65 16.85
CA ASP A 148 17.72 -25.00 17.74
C ASP A 148 17.30 -25.00 19.21
N LYS A 149 16.54 -23.98 19.64
CA LYS A 149 15.97 -23.90 20.99
C LYS A 149 14.99 -25.03 21.27
N SER A 150 14.15 -25.41 20.32
CA SER A 150 13.24 -26.55 20.45
C SER A 150 13.99 -27.88 20.58
N THR A 151 15.07 -28.05 19.80
CA THR A 151 15.93 -29.25 19.90
C THR A 151 16.61 -29.32 21.26
N MET A 152 17.11 -28.21 21.76
CA MET A 152 17.71 -28.11 23.09
C MET A 152 16.68 -28.41 24.18
N ALA A 153 15.49 -27.84 24.11
CA ALA A 153 14.41 -28.11 25.06
C ALA A 153 14.02 -29.60 25.07
N ALA A 154 13.95 -30.24 23.89
CA ALA A 154 13.69 -31.68 23.80
C ALA A 154 14.82 -32.51 24.44
N SER A 155 16.07 -32.09 24.29
CA SER A 155 17.21 -32.75 24.95
C SER A 155 17.16 -32.62 26.48
N THR A 156 16.82 -31.44 26.99
CA THR A 156 16.65 -31.18 28.42
C THR A 156 15.49 -31.99 28.98
N ALA A 157 14.36 -32.06 28.25
CA ALA A 157 13.22 -32.88 28.64
C ALA A 157 13.60 -34.37 28.74
N LYS A 158 14.38 -34.89 27.77
CA LYS A 158 14.90 -36.28 27.83
C LYS A 158 15.79 -36.50 29.05
N ALA A 159 16.72 -35.58 29.32
CA ALA A 159 17.60 -35.66 30.49
C ALA A 159 16.80 -35.64 31.81
N MET A 160 15.77 -34.79 31.88
CA MET A 160 14.88 -34.71 33.04
C MET A 160 14.09 -36.00 33.24
N SER A 161 13.55 -36.60 32.16
CA SER A 161 12.85 -37.90 32.24
C SER A 161 13.78 -39.02 32.74
N ALA A 162 15.02 -39.07 32.25
CA ALA A 162 16.01 -40.02 32.75
C ALA A 162 16.30 -39.81 34.26
N ASN A 163 16.42 -38.56 34.68
CA ASN A 163 16.64 -38.23 36.08
C ASN A 163 15.44 -38.62 36.97
N MET A 164 14.22 -38.46 36.48
CA MET A 164 13.01 -38.91 37.18
C MET A 164 12.94 -40.44 37.30
N ALA A 165 13.43 -41.18 36.30
CA ALA A 165 13.55 -42.64 36.41
C ALA A 165 14.55 -43.04 37.51
N LEU A 166 15.68 -42.33 37.63
CA LEU A 166 16.64 -42.55 38.72
C LEU A 166 16.01 -42.25 40.09
N VAL A 167 15.32 -41.12 40.23
CA VAL A 167 14.62 -40.75 41.47
C VAL A 167 13.58 -41.82 41.86
N ALA A 168 12.79 -42.32 40.91
CA ALA A 168 11.81 -43.38 41.17
C ALA A 168 12.48 -44.68 41.65
N SER A 169 13.61 -45.06 41.05
CA SER A 169 14.40 -46.22 41.49
C SER A 169 14.91 -46.02 42.93
N SER A 170 15.54 -44.89 43.22
CA SER A 170 16.04 -44.58 44.57
C SER A 170 14.91 -44.54 45.62
N ALA A 171 13.72 -44.06 45.24
CA ALA A 171 12.55 -44.09 46.12
C ALA A 171 12.14 -45.54 46.44
N THR A 172 12.21 -46.45 45.46
CA THR A 172 11.92 -47.88 45.67
C THR A 172 12.95 -48.53 46.60
N ASP A 173 14.24 -48.25 46.40
CA ASP A 173 15.31 -48.74 47.30
C ASP A 173 15.14 -48.22 48.73
N THR A 174 14.69 -46.97 48.87
CA THR A 174 14.38 -46.36 50.17
C THR A 174 13.22 -47.08 50.85
N VAL A 175 12.13 -47.38 50.13
CA VAL A 175 10.99 -48.15 50.66
C VAL A 175 11.44 -49.53 51.14
N ASN A 176 12.27 -50.23 50.38
CA ASN A 176 12.82 -51.52 50.78
C ASN A 176 13.65 -51.40 52.08
N SER A 177 14.49 -50.36 52.17
CA SER A 177 15.31 -50.10 53.36
C SER A 177 14.44 -49.80 54.58
N VAL A 178 13.37 -49.00 54.43
CA VAL A 178 12.41 -48.71 55.50
C VAL A 178 11.71 -49.97 55.97
N ASN A 179 11.31 -50.87 55.06
CA ASN A 179 10.71 -52.15 55.43
C ASN A 179 11.68 -53.04 56.22
N SER A 180 12.96 -53.08 55.84
CA SER A 180 13.98 -53.81 56.62
C SER A 180 14.18 -53.23 58.01
N VAL A 181 14.19 -51.89 58.15
CA VAL A 181 14.27 -51.22 59.45
C VAL A 181 13.04 -51.52 60.31
N ALA A 182 11.85 -51.52 59.73
CA ALA A 182 10.62 -51.89 60.43
C ALA A 182 10.71 -53.32 60.99
N ALA A 183 11.11 -54.29 60.17
CA ALA A 183 11.31 -55.68 60.60
C ALA A 183 12.34 -55.80 61.74
N ALA A 184 13.48 -55.12 61.64
CA ALA A 184 14.47 -55.08 62.72
C ALA A 184 13.91 -54.46 64.01
N THR A 185 13.03 -53.46 63.88
CA THR A 185 12.37 -52.82 65.04
C THR A 185 11.35 -53.75 65.70
N GLU A 186 10.64 -54.58 64.92
CA GLU A 186 9.75 -55.63 65.45
C GLU A 186 10.54 -56.69 66.23
N GLU A 187 11.66 -57.19 65.68
CA GLU A 187 12.57 -58.11 66.38
C GLU A 187 13.13 -57.52 67.68
N MET A 188 13.54 -56.25 67.62
CA MET A 188 14.02 -55.53 68.80
C MET A 188 12.93 -55.41 69.87
N THR A 189 11.69 -55.15 69.48
CA THR A 189 10.54 -55.07 70.40
C THR A 189 10.28 -56.43 71.07
N ALA A 190 10.33 -57.53 70.30
CA ALA A 190 10.20 -58.88 70.83
C ALA A 190 11.33 -59.19 71.84
N THR A 191 12.58 -58.87 71.48
CA THR A 191 13.74 -59.07 72.36
C THR A 191 13.64 -58.26 73.65
N VAL A 192 13.19 -56.99 73.58
CA VAL A 192 12.95 -56.16 74.76
C VAL A 192 11.86 -56.76 75.65
N SER A 193 10.81 -57.35 75.07
CA SER A 193 9.76 -58.06 75.82
C SER A 193 10.33 -59.28 76.57
N ASP A 194 11.17 -60.08 75.91
CA ASP A 194 11.82 -61.23 76.53
C ASP A 194 12.79 -60.81 77.63
N ILE A 195 13.57 -59.74 77.43
CA ILE A 195 14.45 -59.17 78.47
C ILE A 195 13.63 -58.75 79.68
N ALA A 196 12.52 -58.03 79.49
CA ALA A 196 11.65 -57.59 80.57
C ALA A 196 11.08 -58.79 81.36
N ARG A 197 10.62 -59.82 80.65
CA ARG A 197 10.11 -61.06 81.28
C ARG A 197 11.20 -61.80 82.06
N ASN A 198 12.40 -61.93 81.49
CA ASN A 198 13.54 -62.56 82.15
C ASN A 198 13.99 -61.79 83.39
N ALA A 199 14.01 -60.45 83.33
CA ALA A 199 14.33 -59.59 84.46
C ALA A 199 13.33 -59.76 85.62
N GLU A 200 12.03 -59.84 85.31
CA GLU A 200 10.99 -60.09 86.32
C GLU A 200 11.12 -61.48 86.95
N GLN A 201 11.40 -62.51 86.15
CA GLN A 201 11.64 -63.86 86.64
C GLN A 201 12.88 -63.91 87.56
N ALA A 202 13.98 -63.25 87.17
CA ALA A 202 15.17 -63.12 88.01
C ALA A 202 14.88 -62.38 89.32
N ARG A 203 14.06 -61.32 89.28
CA ARG A 203 13.61 -60.59 90.48
C ARG A 203 12.80 -61.48 91.42
N GLN A 204 11.90 -62.31 90.90
CA GLN A 204 11.11 -63.27 91.69
C GLN A 204 12.01 -64.31 92.36
N VAL A 205 12.97 -64.89 91.63
CA VAL A 205 13.95 -65.84 92.18
C VAL A 205 14.79 -65.18 93.28
N THR A 206 15.28 -63.96 93.05
CA THR A 206 16.06 -63.21 94.04
C THR A 206 15.23 -62.94 95.30
N THR A 207 13.96 -62.55 95.13
CA THR A 207 13.03 -62.32 96.24
C THR A 207 12.78 -63.59 97.05
N ALA A 208 12.56 -64.72 96.37
CA ALA A 208 12.37 -66.03 97.00
C ALA A 208 13.63 -66.50 97.74
N ALA A 209 14.81 -66.29 97.16
CA ALA A 209 16.09 -66.60 97.79
C ALA A 209 16.32 -65.77 99.06
N VAL A 210 16.08 -64.45 99.01
CA VAL A 210 16.17 -63.57 100.18
C VAL A 210 15.18 -64.00 101.27
N SER A 211 13.92 -64.28 100.92
CA SER A 211 12.93 -64.79 101.87
C SER A 211 13.37 -66.09 102.54
N SER A 212 13.93 -67.02 101.77
CA SER A 212 14.45 -68.29 102.28
C SER A 212 15.62 -68.11 103.25
N VAL A 213 16.56 -67.20 102.96
CA VAL A 213 17.66 -66.85 103.86
C VAL A 213 17.14 -66.21 105.15
N THR A 214 16.18 -65.29 105.06
CA THR A 214 15.56 -64.67 106.24
C THR A 214 14.87 -65.71 107.13
N MET A 215 14.11 -66.64 106.54
CA MET A 215 13.48 -67.74 107.30
C MET A 215 14.51 -68.68 107.95
N ALA A 216 15.65 -68.93 107.31
CA ALA A 216 16.73 -69.73 107.88
C ALA A 216 17.43 -69.00 109.05
N SER A 217 17.57 -67.67 108.98
CA SER A 217 18.19 -66.86 110.05
C SER A 217 17.35 -66.70 111.31
N GLN A 218 16.04 -67.00 111.24
CA GLN A 218 15.10 -66.93 112.38
C GLN A 218 14.90 -68.28 113.10
N ARG A 219 15.59 -69.34 112.66
CA ARG A 219 15.68 -70.63 113.35
C ARG A 219 16.96 -70.71 114.16
#